data_AF-A0AAC8PZV3-F1
#
_entry.id   AF-A0AAC8PZV3-F1
#
_cell.length_a   1.000
_cell.length_b   1.000
_cell.length_c   1.000
_cell.angle_alpha   90.00
_cell.angle_beta   90.00
_cell.angle_gamma   90.00
#
_symmetry.space_group_name_H-M   'P 1'
#
loop_
_entity.id
_entity.type
_entity.pdbx_description
1 polymer ?
#
loop_
_entity_poly.entity_id
_entity_poly.type
_entity_poly.pdbx_seq_one_letter_code
_entity_poly.pdbx_strand_id
1 'polypeptide(L)'
;MRPIDICTAVLVTTGNRALREPAKTRWDAVEELLGLRLRPHSPFDSRVTFVDVGGEHVSFEEWLENRPAPSARLWLAPFPQEPSDSSLQGLPEEVREAIDSGGLGFLVYSDGQRVERFVPRELQPRTYELSGPQLHAFILGRRDPSALFELLASQLGVAPEALEGHLATLSPDDLQDVIPLFMSAGSNQEYASSGDEGPDSTDSITWNAFFSPSPASSSLSFEFLYAGPGSESDLEHDLDAARAELAATLEAVREFAHAHSLRSWEKHFRRALLRLSLEPQPLEDLVELLLLNALPTPAIQLALCAAASDVFGGMGSWNDMSFEDQDGERYLALSDRLFSSTRTALRTSLNRSAL
;
A
#
# COMPACT_ATOMS: atom_id res chain seq x y z
N MET A 1 6.26 6.98 -4.33
CA MET A 1 5.93 6.43 -3.00
C MET A 1 4.49 5.95 -3.02
N ARG A 2 4.20 4.73 -2.52
CA ARG A 2 2.87 4.14 -2.60
C ARG A 2 1.97 4.64 -1.45
N PRO A 3 0.63 4.57 -1.58
CA PRO A 3 -0.29 4.98 -0.52
C PRO A 3 -0.01 4.29 0.82
N ILE A 4 0.26 2.98 0.81
CA ILE A 4 0.61 2.24 2.03
C ILE A 4 1.89 2.72 2.72
N ASP A 5 2.89 3.16 1.95
CA ASP A 5 4.15 3.68 2.50
C ASP A 5 3.90 5.02 3.24
N ILE A 6 3.03 5.87 2.68
CA ILE A 6 2.59 7.13 3.28
C ILE A 6 1.77 6.86 4.54
N CYS A 7 0.79 5.96 4.47
CA CYS A 7 -0.03 5.56 5.61
C CYS A 7 0.85 5.09 6.77
N THR A 8 1.79 4.17 6.50
CA THR A 8 2.68 3.64 7.53
C THR A 8 3.55 4.74 8.15
N ALA A 9 4.07 5.68 7.35
CA ALA A 9 4.84 6.83 7.85
C ALA A 9 4.03 7.75 8.77
N VAL A 10 2.76 8.00 8.43
CA VAL A 10 1.82 8.77 9.26
C VAL A 10 1.58 8.06 10.59
N LEU A 11 1.33 6.75 10.58
CA LEU A 11 1.07 5.98 11.81
C LEU A 11 2.29 5.96 12.73
N VAL A 12 3.50 5.81 12.20
CA VAL A 12 4.74 5.81 13.00
C VAL A 12 4.93 7.16 13.67
N THR A 13 4.83 8.25 12.91
CA THR A 13 5.11 9.61 13.42
C THR A 13 4.04 10.08 14.39
N THR A 14 2.78 10.04 13.95
CA THR A 14 1.62 10.45 14.76
C THR A 14 1.36 9.50 15.92
N GLY A 15 1.46 8.19 15.73
CA GLY A 15 1.24 7.21 16.80
C GLY A 15 2.27 7.36 17.92
N ASN A 16 3.55 7.59 17.60
CA ASN A 16 4.56 7.91 18.63
C ASN A 16 4.24 9.21 19.39
N ARG A 17 3.67 10.21 18.71
CA ARG A 17 3.19 11.43 19.38
C ARG A 17 1.99 11.14 20.28
N ALA A 18 1.00 10.38 19.81
CA ALA A 18 -0.17 9.98 20.58
C ALA A 18 0.21 9.21 21.84
N LEU A 19 1.19 8.30 21.77
CA LEU A 19 1.70 7.55 22.91
C LEU A 19 2.38 8.43 23.98
N ARG A 20 2.95 9.58 23.59
CA ARG A 20 3.57 10.55 24.51
C ARG A 20 2.61 11.61 25.02
N GLU A 21 1.75 12.11 24.14
CA GLU A 21 0.84 13.23 24.39
C GLU A 21 -0.59 12.93 23.86
N PRO A 22 -1.31 11.94 24.45
CA PRO A 22 -2.60 11.48 23.90
C PRO A 22 -3.60 12.61 23.70
N ALA A 23 -3.73 13.49 24.70
CA ALA A 23 -4.68 14.60 24.71
C ALA A 23 -4.41 15.70 23.66
N LYS A 24 -3.26 15.66 22.97
CA LYS A 24 -2.89 16.67 21.96
C LYS A 24 -2.98 16.14 20.52
N THR A 25 -3.24 14.85 20.34
CA THR A 25 -3.33 14.24 19.01
C THR A 25 -4.77 14.34 18.51
N ARG A 26 -4.93 14.82 17.29
CA ARG A 26 -6.22 14.99 16.61
C ARG A 26 -6.34 13.92 15.54
N TRP A 27 -6.91 12.77 15.88
CA TRP A 27 -7.07 11.65 14.95
C TRP A 27 -7.93 12.01 13.74
N ASP A 28 -8.92 12.89 13.92
CA ASP A 28 -9.70 13.46 12.82
C ASP A 28 -8.83 14.16 11.77
N ALA A 29 -7.80 14.91 12.18
CA ALA A 29 -6.87 15.56 11.26
C ALA A 29 -5.91 14.55 10.58
N VAL A 30 -5.67 13.40 11.21
CA VAL A 30 -4.83 12.33 10.66
C VAL A 30 -5.62 11.53 9.62
N GLU A 31 -6.89 11.24 9.90
CA GLU A 31 -7.83 10.68 8.94
C GLU A 31 -8.04 11.63 7.76
N GLU A 32 -8.19 12.94 8.02
CA GLU A 32 -8.19 13.96 6.98
C GLU A 32 -6.90 13.85 6.16
N LEU A 33 -5.72 13.78 6.79
CA LEU A 33 -4.44 13.65 6.10
C LEU A 33 -4.30 12.37 5.26
N LEU A 34 -4.74 11.23 5.79
CA LEU A 34 -4.81 9.97 5.05
C LEU A 34 -5.82 10.06 3.89
N GLY A 35 -6.81 10.97 3.97
CA GLY A 35 -7.75 11.33 2.90
C GLY A 35 -7.35 12.53 2.02
N LEU A 36 -6.28 13.29 2.31
CA LEU A 36 -6.22 14.71 1.92
C LEU A 36 -5.83 15.02 0.48
N ARG A 37 -5.45 14.07 -0.40
CA ARG A 37 -5.09 14.43 -1.81
C ARG A 37 -5.50 13.47 -2.92
N LEU A 38 -6.59 12.72 -2.72
CA LEU A 38 -7.35 12.21 -3.86
C LEU A 38 -8.60 13.08 -4.04
N ARG A 39 -8.46 14.26 -4.65
CA ARG A 39 -9.50 15.28 -4.96
C ARG A 39 -10.27 15.90 -3.75
N PRO A 40 -10.53 17.23 -3.77
CA PRO A 40 -11.17 18.00 -2.68
C PRO A 40 -12.66 17.68 -2.43
N HIS A 41 -13.21 16.61 -3.03
CA HIS A 41 -14.59 16.15 -2.84
C HIS A 41 -14.67 14.62 -2.66
N SER A 42 -13.59 13.98 -2.19
CA SER A 42 -13.62 12.55 -1.95
C SER A 42 -14.34 12.19 -0.66
N PRO A 43 -15.39 11.37 -0.71
CA PRO A 43 -16.07 10.83 0.47
C PRO A 43 -15.30 9.65 1.07
N PHE A 44 -13.95 9.65 1.03
CA PHE A 44 -13.15 8.47 1.37
C PHE A 44 -12.95 8.38 2.88
N ASP A 45 -13.60 7.40 3.51
CA ASP A 45 -13.22 6.93 4.84
C ASP A 45 -12.05 5.95 4.68
N SER A 46 -10.81 6.44 4.83
CA SER A 46 -9.67 5.51 4.87
C SER A 46 -9.69 4.74 6.17
N ARG A 47 -9.92 3.42 6.11
CA ARG A 47 -9.98 2.58 7.31
C ARG A 47 -8.60 1.99 7.58
N VAL A 48 -8.08 2.25 8.78
CA VAL A 48 -6.86 1.61 9.28
C VAL A 48 -7.26 0.62 10.36
N THR A 49 -7.09 -0.67 10.08
CA THR A 49 -7.41 -1.74 11.02
C THR A 49 -6.19 -2.57 11.36
N PHE A 50 -6.07 -2.97 12.61
CA PHE A 50 -5.08 -3.93 13.08
C PHE A 50 -5.78 -5.26 13.26
N VAL A 51 -5.15 -6.32 12.76
CA VAL A 51 -5.59 -7.70 13.00
C VAL A 51 -4.75 -8.23 14.14
N ASP A 52 -5.38 -8.49 15.28
CA ASP A 52 -4.70 -8.97 16.47
C ASP A 52 -4.31 -10.47 16.37
N VAL A 53 -3.73 -11.01 17.44
CA VAL A 53 -3.32 -12.43 17.50
C VAL A 53 -4.52 -13.39 17.39
N GLY A 54 -5.71 -12.94 17.78
CA GLY A 54 -6.96 -13.68 17.66
C GLY A 54 -7.64 -13.57 16.29
N GLY A 55 -7.12 -12.72 15.40
CA GLY A 55 -7.74 -12.41 14.12
C GLY A 55 -8.85 -11.36 14.21
N GLU A 56 -9.01 -10.69 15.35
CA GLU A 56 -10.00 -9.62 15.52
C GLU A 56 -9.48 -8.31 14.91
N HIS A 57 -10.36 -7.62 14.18
CA HIS A 57 -10.06 -6.33 13.59
C HIS A 57 -10.40 -5.22 14.60
N VAL A 58 -9.41 -4.41 14.94
CA VAL A 58 -9.57 -3.24 15.81
C VAL A 58 -9.11 -1.98 15.09
N SER A 59 -9.70 -0.83 15.43
CA SER A 59 -9.22 0.46 14.90
C SER A 59 -7.82 0.77 15.42
N PHE A 60 -7.04 1.59 14.71
CA PHE A 60 -5.71 1.98 15.21
C PHE A 60 -5.75 2.75 16.54
N GLU A 61 -6.76 3.59 16.74
CA GLU A 61 -6.94 4.33 17.99
C GLU A 61 -7.21 3.36 19.15
N GLU A 62 -8.18 2.46 19.00
CA GLU A 62 -8.48 1.41 19.99
C GLU A 62 -7.27 0.51 20.24
N TRP A 63 -6.52 0.17 19.20
CA TRP A 63 -5.29 -0.61 19.33
C TRP A 63 -4.24 0.11 20.17
N LEU A 64 -4.08 1.44 20.02
CA LEU A 64 -3.15 2.25 20.82
C LEU A 64 -3.62 2.46 22.27
N GLU A 65 -4.92 2.66 22.51
CA GLU A 65 -5.48 2.87 23.86
C GLU A 65 -5.18 1.71 24.81
N ASN A 66 -5.05 0.50 24.26
CA ASN A 66 -4.76 -0.72 25.01
C ASN A 66 -3.25 -0.95 25.27
N ARG A 67 -2.37 0.00 24.89
CA ARG A 67 -0.92 -0.14 25.02
C ARG A 67 -0.33 0.70 26.16
N PRO A 68 0.63 0.15 26.94
CA PRO A 68 1.24 0.86 28.07
C PRO A 68 2.07 2.08 27.62
N ALA A 69 1.59 3.28 27.92
CA ALA A 69 2.39 4.49 27.92
C ALA A 69 3.25 4.58 29.20
N PRO A 70 4.44 5.22 29.19
CA PRO A 70 5.04 5.99 28.11
C PRO A 70 6.20 5.27 27.40
N SER A 71 6.43 3.96 27.61
CA SER A 71 7.55 3.23 26.99
C SER A 71 7.21 2.70 25.59
N ALA A 72 5.93 2.59 25.25
CA ALA A 72 5.45 2.19 23.93
C ALA A 72 5.97 3.09 22.80
N ARG A 73 6.49 2.50 21.73
CA ARG A 73 6.99 3.14 20.53
C ARG A 73 6.62 2.36 19.28
N LEU A 74 6.50 3.09 18.18
CA LEU A 74 6.35 2.56 16.84
C LEU A 74 7.61 2.81 16.03
N TRP A 75 8.01 1.81 15.24
CA TRP A 75 9.19 1.82 14.40
C TRP A 75 8.86 1.21 13.04
N LEU A 76 9.72 1.48 12.06
CA LEU A 76 9.78 0.78 10.79
C LEU A 76 11.02 -0.10 10.78
N ALA A 77 10.84 -1.36 10.43
CA ALA A 77 11.92 -2.32 10.19
C ALA A 77 11.86 -2.81 8.75
N PRO A 78 12.99 -3.08 8.07
CA PRO A 78 12.97 -3.69 6.75
C PRO A 78 12.34 -5.09 6.78
N PHE A 79 11.80 -5.54 5.65
CA PHE A 79 11.56 -6.97 5.46
C PHE A 79 12.89 -7.73 5.36
N PRO A 80 12.94 -9.02 5.76
CA PRO A 80 14.13 -9.82 5.61
C PRO A 80 14.49 -9.94 4.13
N GLN A 81 15.78 -9.81 3.79
CA GLN A 81 16.23 -9.90 2.39
C GLN A 81 16.26 -11.33 1.85
N GLU A 82 16.25 -12.34 2.73
CA GLU A 82 16.28 -13.74 2.33
C GLU A 82 14.99 -14.47 2.73
N PRO A 83 14.31 -15.18 1.79
CA PRO A 83 13.13 -16.00 2.10
C PRO A 83 13.46 -17.22 2.99
N SER A 84 14.75 -17.52 3.19
CA SER A 84 15.24 -18.53 4.13
C SER A 84 15.28 -18.06 5.58
N ASP A 85 14.91 -16.82 5.88
CA ASP A 85 14.79 -16.40 7.28
C ASP A 85 13.70 -17.24 7.97
N SER A 86 14.16 -18.08 8.89
CA SER A 86 13.31 -18.93 9.73
C SER A 86 12.23 -18.13 10.47
N SER A 87 12.41 -16.81 10.65
CA SER A 87 11.44 -15.92 11.28
C SER A 87 10.16 -15.71 10.45
N LEU A 88 10.18 -16.06 9.16
CA LEU A 88 9.01 -16.00 8.25
C LEU A 88 8.38 -17.39 8.00
N GLN A 89 9.08 -18.46 8.37
CA GLN A 89 8.60 -19.83 8.17
C GLN A 89 7.46 -20.13 9.15
N GLY A 90 6.24 -20.27 8.63
CA GLY A 90 5.03 -20.51 9.42
C GLY A 90 4.10 -19.31 9.57
N LEU A 91 4.40 -18.19 8.92
CA LEU A 91 3.43 -17.10 8.79
C LEU A 91 2.22 -17.54 7.95
N PRO A 92 1.02 -17.04 8.27
CA PRO A 92 -0.16 -17.20 7.42
C PRO A 92 0.12 -16.80 5.98
N GLU A 93 -0.55 -17.44 5.03
CA GLU A 93 -0.39 -17.16 3.59
C GLU A 93 -0.60 -15.68 3.26
N GLU A 94 -1.67 -15.08 3.79
CA GLU A 94 -1.97 -13.67 3.61
C GLU A 94 -0.86 -12.71 4.11
N VAL A 95 -0.12 -13.09 5.15
CA VAL A 95 1.00 -12.29 5.67
C VAL A 95 2.18 -12.38 4.71
N ARG A 96 2.43 -13.57 4.13
CA ARG A 96 3.48 -13.77 3.13
C ARG A 96 3.18 -13.01 1.85
N GLU A 97 1.94 -13.09 1.37
CA GLU A 97 1.47 -12.31 0.21
C GLU A 97 1.61 -10.80 0.46
N ALA A 98 1.27 -10.32 1.66
CA ALA A 98 1.44 -8.91 2.00
C ALA A 98 2.92 -8.48 2.02
N ILE A 99 3.84 -9.33 2.50
CA ILE A 99 5.29 -9.09 2.42
C ILE A 99 5.75 -9.00 0.95
N ASP A 100 5.31 -9.93 0.11
CA ASP A 100 5.67 -10.01 -1.31
C ASP A 100 5.10 -8.83 -2.11
N SER A 101 3.92 -8.32 -1.72
CA SER A 101 3.31 -7.11 -2.28
C SER A 101 4.12 -5.85 -1.96
N GLY A 102 5.11 -5.95 -1.07
CA GLY A 102 6.08 -4.91 -0.75
C GLY A 102 5.56 -3.88 0.24
N GLY A 103 6.47 -3.09 0.81
CA GLY A 103 6.18 -2.18 1.93
C GLY A 103 7.45 -1.47 2.34
N LEU A 104 7.38 -0.35 3.06
CA LEU A 104 8.59 0.17 3.73
C LEU A 104 9.22 -0.91 4.61
N GLY A 105 8.39 -1.79 5.17
CA GLY A 105 8.73 -3.06 5.80
C GLY A 105 7.70 -3.36 6.87
N PHE A 106 8.12 -3.89 8.02
CA PHE A 106 7.24 -4.07 9.16
C PHE A 106 6.99 -2.74 9.87
N LEU A 107 5.75 -2.55 10.34
CA LEU A 107 5.48 -1.68 11.48
C LEU A 107 5.83 -2.48 12.74
N VAL A 108 6.72 -1.95 13.56
CA VAL A 108 7.18 -2.60 14.79
C VAL A 108 6.69 -1.81 16.00
N TYR A 109 6.01 -2.49 16.89
CA TYR A 109 5.63 -1.97 18.19
C TYR A 109 6.59 -2.47 19.26
N SER A 110 7.03 -1.60 20.18
CA SER A 110 7.80 -2.00 21.35
C SER A 110 7.39 -1.23 22.59
N ASP A 111 7.16 -1.89 23.72
CA ASP A 111 6.94 -1.26 25.04
C ASP A 111 8.11 -1.42 26.01
N GLY A 112 9.25 -1.94 25.52
CA GLY A 112 10.42 -2.29 26.32
C GLY A 112 10.36 -3.69 26.95
N GLN A 113 9.20 -4.35 26.97
CA GLN A 113 9.07 -5.76 27.39
C GLN A 113 8.70 -6.67 26.22
N ARG A 114 7.90 -6.15 25.29
CA ARG A 114 7.37 -6.83 24.12
C ARG A 114 7.78 -6.09 22.87
N VAL A 115 8.10 -6.85 21.83
CA VAL A 115 8.30 -6.35 20.48
C VAL A 115 7.38 -7.15 19.56
N GLU A 116 6.56 -6.46 18.78
CA GLU A 116 5.57 -7.06 17.88
C GLU A 116 5.76 -6.50 16.48
N ARG A 117 5.66 -7.37 15.46
CA ARG A 117 5.78 -7.00 14.06
C ARG A 117 4.40 -7.04 13.40
N PHE A 118 4.13 -6.07 12.54
CA PHE A 118 2.92 -6.01 11.73
C PHE A 118 3.29 -5.76 10.27
N VAL A 119 2.68 -6.51 9.36
CA VAL A 119 2.84 -6.29 7.91
C VAL A 119 1.71 -5.39 7.42
N PRO A 120 2.03 -4.24 6.82
CA PRO A 120 1.04 -3.41 6.16
C PRO A 120 0.51 -4.08 4.88
N ARG A 121 -0.81 -4.14 4.73
CA ARG A 121 -1.54 -4.61 3.54
C ARG A 121 -2.46 -3.50 3.06
N GLU A 122 -2.33 -3.11 1.79
CA GLU A 122 -3.27 -2.21 1.12
C GLU A 122 -4.43 -3.04 0.58
N LEU A 123 -5.65 -2.74 1.02
CA LEU A 123 -6.86 -3.32 0.48
C LEU A 123 -7.38 -2.43 -0.65
N GLN A 124 -7.50 -3.01 -1.84
CA GLN A 124 -8.13 -2.32 -2.95
C GLN A 124 -9.60 -2.05 -2.62
N PRO A 125 -10.11 -0.85 -2.93
CA PRO A 125 -11.52 -0.55 -2.75
C PRO A 125 -12.35 -1.56 -3.55
N ARG A 126 -13.38 -2.11 -2.90
CA ARG A 126 -14.36 -2.95 -3.60
C ARG A 126 -15.02 -2.10 -4.67
N THR A 127 -14.79 -2.44 -5.93
CA THR A 127 -15.43 -1.73 -7.05
C THR A 127 -16.94 -1.98 -7.00
N TYR A 128 -17.35 -3.15 -6.51
CA TYR A 128 -18.75 -3.59 -6.43
C TYR A 128 -19.06 -4.27 -5.09
N GLU A 129 -20.25 -4.02 -4.54
CA GLU A 129 -20.84 -4.78 -3.43
C GLU A 129 -21.80 -5.84 -3.98
N LEU A 130 -21.24 -6.91 -4.54
CA LEU A 130 -22.02 -8.02 -5.07
C LEU A 130 -21.60 -9.31 -4.36
N SER A 131 -22.56 -10.00 -3.74
CA SER A 131 -22.34 -11.34 -3.19
C SER A 131 -22.47 -12.42 -4.26
N GLY A 132 -21.88 -13.59 -4.01
CA GLY A 132 -21.92 -14.72 -4.93
C GLY A 132 -23.35 -15.17 -5.27
N PRO A 133 -24.27 -15.28 -4.29
CA PRO A 133 -25.68 -15.56 -4.58
C PRO A 133 -26.36 -14.48 -5.43
N GLN A 134 -26.02 -13.20 -5.24
CA GLN A 134 -26.55 -12.12 -6.07
C GLN A 134 -26.01 -12.18 -7.50
N LEU A 135 -24.72 -12.50 -7.67
CA LEU A 135 -24.12 -12.74 -9.00
C LEU A 135 -24.76 -13.96 -9.67
N HIS A 136 -24.99 -15.04 -8.94
CA HIS A 136 -25.65 -16.25 -9.45
C HIS A 136 -27.11 -15.98 -9.88
N ALA A 137 -27.90 -15.35 -9.01
CA ALA A 137 -29.28 -14.96 -9.32
C ALA A 137 -29.34 -14.01 -10.53
N PHE A 138 -28.35 -13.13 -10.68
CA PHE A 138 -28.22 -12.26 -11.84
C PHE A 138 -27.97 -13.06 -13.13
N ILE A 139 -27.07 -14.06 -13.12
CA ILE A 139 -26.80 -14.91 -14.29
C ILE A 139 -28.07 -15.66 -14.71
N LEU A 140 -28.81 -16.22 -13.75
CA LEU A 140 -30.06 -16.95 -14.01
C LEU A 140 -31.16 -16.08 -14.63
N GLY A 141 -31.17 -14.77 -14.35
CA GLY A 141 -32.14 -13.83 -14.91
C GLY A 141 -31.94 -13.50 -16.40
N ARG A 142 -30.93 -14.08 -17.06
CA ARG A 142 -30.59 -13.79 -18.47
C ARG A 142 -31.38 -14.65 -19.46
N ARG A 143 -31.47 -14.16 -20.71
CA ARG A 143 -32.11 -14.87 -21.84
C ARG A 143 -31.41 -16.18 -22.22
N ASP A 144 -30.08 -16.21 -22.10
CA ASP A 144 -29.25 -17.40 -22.31
C ASP A 144 -28.23 -17.52 -21.17
N PRO A 145 -28.62 -18.08 -20.01
CA PRO A 145 -27.75 -18.19 -18.86
C PRO A 145 -26.64 -19.22 -19.10
N SER A 146 -26.90 -20.28 -19.87
CA SER A 146 -26.03 -21.44 -20.01
C SER A 146 -24.64 -21.09 -20.56
N ALA A 147 -24.57 -20.26 -21.59
CA ALA A 147 -23.29 -19.84 -22.17
C ALA A 147 -22.39 -19.09 -21.16
N LEU A 148 -23.01 -18.35 -20.25
CA LEU A 148 -22.31 -17.57 -19.24
C LEU A 148 -21.93 -18.42 -18.02
N PHE A 149 -22.78 -19.38 -17.64
CA PHE A 149 -22.44 -20.42 -16.67
C PHE A 149 -21.20 -21.20 -17.13
N GLU A 150 -21.20 -21.69 -18.37
CA GLU A 150 -20.07 -22.46 -18.91
C GLU A 150 -18.79 -21.64 -18.94
N LEU A 151 -18.87 -20.37 -19.35
CA LEU A 151 -17.71 -19.50 -19.38
C LEU A 151 -17.17 -19.22 -17.97
N LEU A 152 -18.02 -18.83 -17.03
CA LEU A 152 -17.59 -18.51 -15.67
C LEU A 152 -17.06 -19.76 -14.95
N ALA A 153 -17.73 -20.90 -15.13
CA ALA A 153 -17.28 -22.18 -14.60
C ALA A 153 -15.91 -22.56 -15.18
N SER A 154 -15.69 -22.37 -16.49
CA SER A 154 -14.40 -22.59 -17.12
C SER A 154 -13.31 -21.66 -16.58
N GLN A 155 -13.61 -20.38 -16.34
CA GLN A 155 -12.64 -19.41 -15.81
C GLN A 155 -12.29 -19.71 -14.34
N LEU A 156 -13.27 -20.12 -13.54
CA LEU A 156 -13.09 -20.48 -12.13
C LEU A 156 -12.62 -21.92 -11.92
N GLY A 157 -12.46 -22.70 -13.00
CA GLY A 157 -12.00 -24.09 -12.92
C GLY A 157 -12.98 -25.03 -12.21
N VAL A 158 -14.28 -24.74 -12.25
CA VAL A 158 -15.33 -25.56 -11.64
C VAL A 158 -16.26 -26.15 -12.70
N ALA A 159 -16.97 -27.23 -12.35
CA ALA A 159 -18.03 -27.75 -13.22
C ALA A 159 -19.23 -26.78 -13.25
N PRO A 160 -19.93 -26.61 -14.38
CA PRO A 160 -21.09 -25.70 -14.47
C PRO A 160 -22.16 -25.96 -13.40
N GLU A 161 -22.41 -27.23 -13.06
CA GLU A 161 -23.41 -27.62 -12.05
C GLU A 161 -22.96 -27.30 -10.61
N ALA A 162 -21.66 -27.08 -10.39
CA ALA A 162 -21.09 -26.71 -9.10
C ALA A 162 -20.96 -25.19 -8.92
N LEU A 163 -21.24 -24.39 -9.96
CA LEU A 163 -20.95 -22.96 -9.97
C LEU A 163 -21.73 -22.20 -8.89
N GLU A 164 -23.01 -22.51 -8.68
CA GLU A 164 -23.83 -21.89 -7.63
C GLU A 164 -23.20 -22.07 -6.25
N GLY A 165 -22.88 -23.33 -5.91
CA GLY A 165 -22.28 -23.67 -4.63
C GLY A 165 -20.92 -23.01 -4.46
N HIS A 166 -20.12 -22.95 -5.52
CA HIS A 166 -18.82 -22.28 -5.49
C HIS A 166 -18.95 -20.77 -5.30
N LEU A 167 -19.80 -20.09 -6.08
CA LEU A 167 -20.05 -18.66 -5.92
C LEU A 167 -20.56 -18.34 -4.51
N ALA A 168 -21.43 -19.18 -3.93
CA ALA A 168 -21.92 -19.00 -2.56
C ALA A 168 -20.82 -19.10 -1.49
N THR A 169 -19.68 -19.73 -1.79
CA THR A 169 -18.51 -19.79 -0.90
C THR A 169 -17.56 -18.62 -1.06
N LEU A 170 -17.65 -17.87 -2.16
CA LEU A 170 -16.78 -16.73 -2.43
C LEU A 170 -17.14 -15.56 -1.52
N SER A 171 -16.12 -14.99 -0.89
CA SER A 171 -16.23 -13.73 -0.18
C SER A 171 -16.46 -12.57 -1.17
N PRO A 172 -16.93 -11.41 -0.71
CA PRO A 172 -17.02 -10.22 -1.56
C PRO A 172 -15.67 -9.76 -2.14
N ASP A 173 -14.55 -10.13 -1.51
CA ASP A 173 -13.21 -9.83 -2.00
C ASP A 173 -12.80 -10.78 -3.12
N ASP A 174 -13.06 -12.09 -2.97
CA ASP A 174 -12.85 -13.07 -4.04
C ASP A 174 -13.64 -12.67 -5.31
N LEU A 175 -14.83 -12.11 -5.14
CA LEU A 175 -15.67 -11.66 -6.25
C LEU A 175 -15.11 -10.44 -7.00
N GLN A 176 -14.19 -9.67 -6.42
CA GLN A 176 -13.55 -8.55 -7.14
C GLN A 176 -12.70 -9.03 -8.31
N ASP A 177 -12.17 -10.25 -8.28
CA ASP A 177 -11.42 -10.84 -9.39
C ASP A 177 -12.35 -11.51 -10.41
N VAL A 178 -13.48 -12.04 -9.94
CA VAL A 178 -14.48 -12.70 -10.79
C VAL A 178 -15.29 -11.71 -11.63
N ILE A 179 -15.64 -10.55 -11.04
CA ILE A 179 -16.51 -9.57 -11.71
C ILE A 179 -15.85 -8.98 -12.98
N PRO A 180 -14.58 -8.57 -13.02
CA PRO A 180 -13.94 -8.07 -14.24
C PRO A 180 -13.87 -9.11 -15.36
N LEU A 181 -13.62 -10.38 -15.03
CA LEU A 181 -13.64 -11.48 -15.98
C LEU A 181 -15.03 -11.61 -16.61
N PHE A 182 -16.06 -11.59 -15.77
CA PHE A 182 -17.45 -11.55 -16.19
C PHE A 182 -17.77 -10.34 -17.06
N MET A 183 -17.26 -9.16 -16.67
CA MET A 183 -17.52 -7.92 -17.37
C MET A 183 -16.97 -7.91 -18.78
N SER A 184 -15.74 -8.41 -18.94
CA SER A 184 -15.06 -8.49 -20.24
C SER A 184 -15.76 -9.45 -21.21
N ALA A 185 -16.39 -10.50 -20.69
CA ALA A 185 -17.13 -11.48 -21.48
C ALA A 185 -18.53 -11.02 -21.91
N GLY A 186 -19.16 -10.14 -21.12
CA GLY A 186 -20.54 -9.71 -21.31
C GLY A 186 -20.74 -8.54 -22.28
N SER A 187 -19.67 -7.94 -22.80
CA SER A 187 -19.72 -6.67 -23.56
C SER A 187 -20.39 -6.77 -24.95
N ASN A 188 -20.62 -7.98 -25.46
CA ASN A 188 -21.15 -8.22 -26.81
C ASN A 188 -22.53 -8.92 -26.83
N GLN A 189 -23.22 -9.03 -25.71
CA GLN A 189 -24.54 -9.68 -25.65
C GLN A 189 -25.65 -8.68 -25.32
N GLU A 190 -26.81 -8.79 -25.97
CA GLU A 190 -28.01 -8.01 -25.67
C GLU A 190 -28.82 -8.66 -24.52
N TYR A 191 -29.49 -7.84 -23.70
CA TYR A 191 -30.15 -8.26 -22.46
C TYR A 191 -31.66 -7.98 -22.51
N ALA A 192 -32.48 -8.88 -21.96
CA ALA A 192 -33.91 -8.62 -21.74
C ALA A 192 -34.10 -7.90 -20.39
N SER A 193 -34.84 -6.77 -20.34
CA SER A 193 -35.24 -6.17 -19.07
C SER A 193 -36.21 -7.08 -18.35
N SER A 194 -35.86 -7.52 -17.14
CA SER A 194 -36.73 -8.18 -16.16
C SER A 194 -37.44 -9.45 -16.65
N GLY A 195 -37.15 -10.57 -15.99
CA GLY A 195 -37.66 -11.91 -16.34
C GLY A 195 -39.18 -12.16 -16.29
N ASP A 196 -40.03 -11.12 -16.31
CA ASP A 196 -41.49 -11.24 -16.37
C ASP A 196 -42.09 -10.82 -17.72
N GLU A 197 -41.39 -10.05 -18.55
CA GLU A 197 -41.86 -9.71 -19.90
C GLU A 197 -40.96 -10.43 -20.91
N GLY A 198 -41.56 -11.32 -21.70
CA GLY A 198 -40.87 -12.23 -22.61
C GLY A 198 -39.93 -11.55 -23.63
N PRO A 199 -39.31 -12.33 -24.53
CA PRO A 199 -38.17 -11.93 -25.38
C PRO A 199 -38.37 -10.75 -26.35
N ASP A 200 -39.52 -10.08 -26.31
CA ASP A 200 -39.93 -8.96 -27.15
C ASP A 200 -39.96 -7.60 -26.41
N SER A 201 -39.55 -7.52 -25.13
CA SER A 201 -39.36 -6.24 -24.44
C SER A 201 -38.24 -5.42 -25.09
N THR A 202 -38.55 -4.20 -25.53
CA THR A 202 -37.59 -3.22 -26.06
C THR A 202 -36.86 -2.44 -24.98
N ASP A 203 -37.23 -2.63 -23.71
CA ASP A 203 -36.55 -1.98 -22.61
C ASP A 203 -35.26 -2.75 -22.33
N SER A 204 -34.13 -2.13 -22.65
CA SER A 204 -32.82 -2.61 -22.21
C SER A 204 -32.50 -1.91 -20.90
N ILE A 205 -32.56 -2.61 -19.77
CA ILE A 205 -31.92 -2.08 -18.55
C ILE A 205 -30.43 -2.13 -18.82
N THR A 206 -29.78 -0.97 -18.85
CA THR A 206 -28.36 -0.87 -19.10
C THR A 206 -27.62 -1.53 -17.94
N TRP A 207 -26.76 -2.47 -18.29
CA TRP A 207 -25.82 -3.25 -17.48
C TRP A 207 -25.20 -2.51 -16.27
N ASN A 208 -25.02 -1.19 -16.38
CA ASN A 208 -24.47 -0.30 -15.34
C ASN A 208 -25.39 -0.10 -14.11
N ALA A 209 -26.68 -0.43 -14.18
CA ALA A 209 -27.60 -0.23 -13.04
C ALA A 209 -27.46 -1.31 -11.95
N PHE A 210 -27.05 -2.54 -12.32
CA PHE A 210 -26.88 -3.64 -11.38
C PHE A 210 -25.56 -3.55 -10.62
N PHE A 211 -24.54 -3.02 -11.30
CA PHE A 211 -23.25 -2.68 -10.74
C PHE A 211 -23.26 -1.21 -10.33
N SER A 212 -23.94 -0.89 -9.23
CA SER A 212 -23.66 0.38 -8.58
C SER A 212 -22.25 0.30 -8.03
N PRO A 213 -21.33 1.21 -8.41
CA PRO A 213 -20.06 1.32 -7.71
C PRO A 213 -20.37 1.40 -6.23
N SER A 214 -19.68 0.62 -5.39
CA SER A 214 -19.86 0.79 -3.94
C SER A 214 -19.68 2.27 -3.62
N PRO A 215 -20.48 2.87 -2.72
CA PRO A 215 -20.17 4.20 -2.18
C PRO A 215 -18.72 4.27 -1.65
N ALA A 216 -18.16 3.12 -1.22
CA ALA A 216 -16.79 2.91 -0.78
C ALA A 216 -15.82 2.45 -1.90
N SER A 217 -16.22 2.40 -3.18
CA SER A 217 -15.40 1.97 -4.33
C SER A 217 -14.19 2.87 -4.64
N SER A 218 -13.94 3.81 -3.77
CA SER A 218 -12.93 4.84 -3.92
C SER A 218 -12.18 5.13 -2.61
N SER A 219 -12.57 4.49 -1.50
CA SER A 219 -11.83 4.53 -0.23
C SER A 219 -10.73 3.48 -0.18
N LEU A 220 -9.49 3.91 0.03
CA LEU A 220 -8.38 3.00 0.35
C LEU A 220 -8.56 2.46 1.77
N SER A 221 -8.34 1.17 1.98
CA SER A 221 -8.29 0.59 3.32
C SER A 221 -6.93 -0.03 3.55
N PHE A 222 -6.45 0.00 4.78
CA PHE A 222 -5.14 -0.50 5.16
C PHE A 222 -5.28 -1.41 6.37
N GLU A 223 -4.64 -2.57 6.28
CA GLU A 223 -4.59 -3.55 7.34
C GLU A 223 -3.17 -3.76 7.83
N PHE A 224 -3.03 -3.92 9.14
CA PHE A 224 -1.77 -4.26 9.78
C PHE A 224 -1.90 -5.65 10.36
N LEU A 225 -1.40 -6.63 9.60
CA LEU A 225 -1.49 -8.05 9.92
C LEU A 225 -0.40 -8.41 10.92
N TYR A 226 -0.76 -9.09 12.02
CA TYR A 226 0.23 -9.56 12.99
C TYR A 226 1.21 -10.56 12.36
N ALA A 227 2.51 -10.24 12.42
CA ALA A 227 3.60 -11.01 11.81
C ALA A 227 4.46 -11.74 12.86
N GLY A 228 3.94 -11.85 14.09
CA GLY A 228 4.65 -12.49 15.20
C GLY A 228 5.48 -11.54 16.06
N PRO A 229 6.23 -12.10 17.03
CA PRO A 229 7.14 -11.33 17.86
C PRO A 229 8.27 -10.73 17.01
N GLY A 230 8.77 -9.57 17.42
CA GLY A 230 9.98 -8.96 16.90
C GLY A 230 11.17 -9.10 17.84
N SER A 231 12.24 -8.40 17.51
CA SER A 231 13.54 -8.41 18.19
C SER A 231 14.09 -6.99 18.31
N GLU A 232 15.03 -6.76 19.23
CA GLU A 232 15.71 -5.45 19.32
C GLU A 232 16.50 -5.11 18.06
N SER A 233 16.98 -6.11 17.31
CA SER A 233 17.63 -5.90 16.01
C SER A 233 16.71 -5.33 14.93
N ASP A 234 15.39 -5.45 15.12
CA ASP A 234 14.40 -4.83 14.22
C ASP A 234 14.30 -3.31 14.44
N LEU A 235 14.89 -2.78 15.51
CA LEU A 235 14.92 -1.35 15.79
C LEU A 235 16.05 -0.71 14.96
N GLU A 236 15.68 0.08 13.95
CA GLU A 236 16.62 0.55 12.93
C GLU A 236 17.50 1.74 13.39
N HIS A 237 18.52 2.00 12.56
CA HIS A 237 19.90 2.36 12.90
C HIS A 237 20.23 3.87 12.84
N ASP A 238 21.54 4.14 12.73
CA ASP A 238 22.20 5.46 12.67
C ASP A 238 21.75 6.32 11.47
N LEU A 239 21.12 7.45 11.79
CA LEU A 239 20.68 8.46 10.84
C LEU A 239 21.82 8.98 9.96
N ASP A 240 23.03 9.13 10.52
CA ASP A 240 24.17 9.68 9.80
C ASP A 240 24.71 8.68 8.77
N ALA A 241 24.69 7.38 9.10
CA ALA A 241 25.05 6.32 8.17
C ALA A 241 24.07 6.24 6.98
N ALA A 242 22.75 6.26 7.25
CA ALA A 242 21.73 6.26 6.20
C ALA A 242 21.83 7.50 5.29
N ARG A 243 22.12 8.66 5.90
CA ARG A 243 22.34 9.92 5.17
C ARG A 243 23.57 9.85 4.28
N ALA A 244 24.69 9.34 4.78
CA ALA A 244 25.93 9.20 4.00
C ALA A 244 25.75 8.23 2.83
N GLU A 245 25.06 7.11 3.04
CA GLU A 245 24.84 6.10 2.01
C GLU A 245 23.93 6.59 0.88
N LEU A 246 22.81 7.27 1.21
CA LEU A 246 21.95 7.87 0.19
C LEU A 246 22.68 8.96 -0.60
N ALA A 247 23.47 9.80 0.08
CA ALA A 247 24.25 10.84 -0.59
C ALA A 247 25.27 10.25 -1.58
N ALA A 248 26.02 9.23 -1.16
CA ALA A 248 26.99 8.54 -2.01
C ALA A 248 26.31 7.86 -3.21
N THR A 249 25.16 7.24 -2.98
CA THR A 249 24.39 6.57 -4.04
C THR A 249 23.85 7.57 -5.06
N LEU A 250 23.27 8.69 -4.60
CA LEU A 250 22.78 9.77 -5.46
C LEU A 250 23.88 10.38 -6.32
N GLU A 251 25.08 10.54 -5.77
CA GLU A 251 26.22 11.03 -6.52
C GLU A 251 26.64 10.03 -7.61
N ALA A 252 26.68 8.73 -7.30
CA ALA A 252 27.02 7.70 -8.26
C ALA A 252 26.01 7.59 -9.43
N VAL A 253 24.70 7.66 -9.16
CA VAL A 253 23.68 7.67 -10.23
C VAL A 253 23.68 8.98 -11.02
N ARG A 254 24.01 10.11 -10.39
CA ARG A 254 24.20 11.41 -11.06
C ARG A 254 25.37 11.35 -12.03
N GLU A 255 26.50 10.79 -11.61
CA GLU A 255 27.69 10.61 -12.46
C GLU A 255 27.42 9.66 -13.63
N PHE A 256 26.72 8.55 -13.38
CA PHE A 256 26.29 7.64 -14.45
C PHE A 256 25.38 8.37 -15.46
N ALA A 257 24.36 9.07 -14.98
CA ALA A 257 23.48 9.86 -15.84
C ALA A 257 24.25 10.90 -16.66
N HIS A 258 25.25 11.56 -16.07
CA HIS A 258 26.11 12.51 -16.76
C HIS A 258 26.93 11.84 -17.88
N ALA A 259 27.57 10.70 -17.60
CA ALA A 259 28.38 9.96 -18.57
C ALA A 259 27.58 9.53 -19.80
N HIS A 260 26.30 9.21 -19.62
CA HIS A 260 25.38 8.83 -20.69
C HIS A 260 24.56 9.98 -21.27
N SER A 261 24.92 11.24 -20.96
CA SER A 261 24.22 12.45 -21.45
C SER A 261 22.74 12.54 -21.07
N LEU A 262 22.33 11.90 -19.97
CA LEU A 262 20.97 11.90 -19.42
C LEU A 262 20.73 13.13 -18.54
N ARG A 263 20.73 14.32 -19.17
CA ARG A 263 20.73 15.62 -18.47
C ARG A 263 19.55 15.84 -17.53
N SER A 264 18.37 15.30 -17.85
CA SER A 264 17.19 15.37 -16.99
C SER A 264 17.40 14.62 -15.68
N TRP A 265 17.94 13.40 -15.75
CA TRP A 265 18.25 12.55 -14.61
C TRP A 265 19.39 13.12 -13.77
N GLU A 266 20.47 13.59 -14.41
CA GLU A 266 21.56 14.29 -13.70
C GLU A 266 21.02 15.47 -12.87
N LYS A 267 20.18 16.32 -13.47
CA LYS A 267 19.54 17.44 -12.79
C LYS A 267 18.61 16.98 -11.67
N HIS A 268 17.89 15.88 -11.86
CA HIS A 268 16.98 15.31 -10.87
C HIS A 268 17.76 14.88 -9.62
N PHE A 269 18.76 14.00 -9.75
CA PHE A 269 19.54 13.51 -8.61
C PHE A 269 20.30 14.61 -7.89
N ARG A 270 20.82 15.61 -8.62
CA ARG A 270 21.42 16.80 -8.01
C ARG A 270 20.42 17.55 -7.13
N ARG A 271 19.17 17.71 -7.58
CA ARG A 271 18.12 18.39 -6.79
C ARG A 271 17.73 17.57 -5.56
N ALA A 272 17.66 16.25 -5.68
CA ALA A 272 17.40 15.37 -4.54
C ALA A 272 18.51 15.49 -3.48
N LEU A 273 19.79 15.47 -3.91
CA LEU A 273 20.95 15.60 -3.02
C LEU A 273 20.94 16.92 -2.24
N LEU A 274 20.55 18.04 -2.89
CA LEU A 274 20.47 19.35 -2.23
C LEU A 274 19.53 19.36 -1.03
N ARG A 275 18.49 18.52 -1.01
CA ARG A 275 17.52 18.43 0.10
C ARG A 275 18.18 18.06 1.43
N LEU A 276 19.34 17.38 1.42
CA LEU A 276 20.11 17.10 2.63
C LEU A 276 20.61 18.37 3.34
N SER A 277 20.76 19.48 2.63
CA SER A 277 21.32 20.73 3.19
C SER A 277 20.33 21.87 3.30
N LEU A 278 19.17 21.76 2.65
CA LEU A 278 18.19 22.84 2.62
C LEU A 278 17.38 22.89 3.92
N GLU A 279 17.04 24.09 4.35
CA GLU A 279 16.08 24.27 5.43
C GLU A 279 14.70 23.74 4.96
N PRO A 280 14.07 22.82 5.70
CA PRO A 280 12.74 22.33 5.33
C PRO A 280 11.74 23.48 5.24
N GLN A 281 11.02 23.56 4.12
CA GLN A 281 9.96 24.53 3.92
C GLN A 281 8.62 23.81 3.97
N PRO A 282 7.62 24.31 4.71
CA PRO A 282 6.31 23.65 4.90
C PRO A 282 5.42 23.70 3.64
N LEU A 283 5.99 23.88 2.46
CA LEU A 283 5.26 24.00 1.19
C LEU A 283 4.86 22.64 0.61
N GLU A 284 5.26 21.54 1.23
CA GLU A 284 5.03 20.16 0.79
C GLU A 284 4.35 19.37 1.92
N ASP A 285 3.31 18.58 1.62
CA ASP A 285 2.44 17.92 2.62
C ASP A 285 3.22 16.99 3.57
N LEU A 286 4.20 16.27 3.02
CA LEU A 286 5.10 15.43 3.82
C LEU A 286 5.91 16.29 4.82
N VAL A 287 6.37 17.48 4.43
CA VAL A 287 7.12 18.36 5.34
C VAL A 287 6.22 18.83 6.48
N GLU A 288 4.99 19.23 6.15
CA GLU A 288 4.02 19.66 7.16
C GLU A 288 3.76 18.55 8.19
N LEU A 289 3.51 17.32 7.75
CA LEU A 289 3.37 16.16 8.64
C LEU A 289 4.60 15.97 9.55
N LEU A 290 5.80 15.98 8.97
CA LEU A 290 7.04 15.73 9.72
C LEU A 290 7.32 16.85 10.74
N LEU A 291 7.03 18.11 10.38
CA LEU A 291 7.13 19.26 11.27
C LEU A 291 6.09 19.20 12.39
N LEU A 292 4.83 18.84 12.08
CA LEU A 292 3.78 18.66 13.08
C LEU A 292 4.15 17.60 14.13
N ASN A 293 4.89 16.57 13.72
CA ASN A 293 5.39 15.53 14.62
C ASN A 293 6.73 15.86 15.29
N ALA A 294 7.22 17.09 15.15
CA ALA A 294 8.42 17.62 15.81
C ALA A 294 9.69 16.79 15.55
N LEU A 295 9.82 16.21 14.35
CA LEU A 295 11.05 15.52 13.97
C LEU A 295 12.23 16.51 13.90
N PRO A 296 13.46 16.07 14.22
CA PRO A 296 14.63 16.92 14.13
C PRO A 296 14.96 17.24 12.67
N THR A 297 15.46 18.45 12.39
CA THR A 297 15.77 18.93 11.03
C THR A 297 16.58 17.94 10.17
N PRO A 298 17.64 17.28 10.66
CA PRO A 298 18.38 16.30 9.86
C PRO A 298 17.52 15.11 9.39
N ALA A 299 16.53 14.69 10.18
CA ALA A 299 15.61 13.62 9.80
C ALA A 299 14.65 14.10 8.72
N ILE A 300 14.09 15.30 8.86
CA ILE A 300 13.21 15.89 7.83
C ILE A 300 13.96 16.04 6.51
N GLN A 301 15.19 16.56 6.54
CA GLN A 301 16.04 16.66 5.35
C GLN A 301 16.30 15.31 4.67
N LEU A 302 16.55 14.26 5.46
CA LEU A 302 16.75 12.91 4.94
C LEU A 302 15.46 12.35 4.31
N ALA A 303 14.31 12.52 4.97
CA ALA A 303 13.01 12.11 4.44
C ALA A 303 12.70 12.79 3.10
N LEU A 304 12.96 14.10 2.99
CA LEU A 304 12.77 14.86 1.76
C LEU A 304 13.75 14.48 0.66
N CYS A 305 14.99 14.17 1.03
CA CYS A 305 15.96 13.65 0.09
C CYS A 305 15.49 12.30 -0.47
N ALA A 306 15.06 11.38 0.41
CA ALA A 306 14.55 10.08 0.00
C ALA A 306 13.31 10.20 -0.90
N ALA A 307 12.32 11.00 -0.50
CA ALA A 307 11.11 11.24 -1.30
C ALA A 307 11.42 11.88 -2.66
N ALA A 308 12.37 12.82 -2.72
CA ALA A 308 12.80 13.44 -3.96
C ALA A 308 13.69 12.55 -4.84
N SER A 309 14.22 11.45 -4.30
CA SER A 309 15.06 10.48 -5.00
C SER A 309 14.24 9.32 -5.58
N ASP A 310 12.97 9.20 -5.21
CA ASP A 310 12.09 8.13 -5.67
C ASP A 310 11.73 8.35 -7.15
N VAL A 311 12.37 7.55 -7.99
CA VAL A 311 12.26 7.58 -9.46
C VAL A 311 11.67 6.29 -10.01
N PHE A 312 11.13 5.45 -9.13
CA PHE A 312 10.62 4.12 -9.45
C PHE A 312 9.10 4.18 -9.62
N GLY A 313 8.63 3.84 -10.83
CA GLY A 313 7.21 3.81 -11.16
C GLY A 313 6.74 4.98 -12.05
N GLY A 314 5.92 4.66 -13.04
CA GLY A 314 5.40 5.58 -14.05
C GLY A 314 6.09 5.42 -15.41
N MET A 315 5.41 5.84 -16.48
CA MET A 315 5.96 5.80 -17.83
C MET A 315 7.08 6.83 -17.99
N GLY A 316 8.24 6.41 -18.48
CA GLY A 316 9.47 7.22 -18.59
C GLY A 316 10.24 7.34 -17.27
N SER A 317 10.02 6.40 -16.34
CA SER A 317 10.70 6.31 -15.05
C SER A 317 12.16 5.86 -15.21
N TRP A 318 12.94 5.93 -14.13
CA TRP A 318 14.34 5.50 -14.19
C TRP A 318 14.43 4.04 -14.63
N ASN A 319 13.55 3.17 -14.10
CA ASN A 319 13.49 1.74 -14.41
C ASN A 319 13.09 1.40 -15.85
N ASP A 320 12.65 2.37 -16.67
CA ASP A 320 12.33 2.14 -18.08
C ASP A 320 13.57 2.22 -18.99
N MET A 321 14.72 2.59 -18.44
CA MET A 321 15.96 2.67 -19.20
C MET A 321 16.64 1.31 -19.34
N SER A 322 17.33 1.13 -20.45
CA SER A 322 18.15 -0.04 -20.73
C SER A 322 19.50 0.38 -21.30
N PHE A 323 20.52 -0.38 -20.93
CA PHE A 323 21.91 -0.22 -21.38
C PHE A 323 22.47 -1.59 -21.71
N GLU A 324 23.45 -1.63 -22.61
CA GLU A 324 24.09 -2.88 -23.05
C GLU A 324 25.37 -3.15 -22.24
N ASP A 325 25.79 -4.41 -22.22
CA ASP A 325 27.07 -4.87 -21.64
C ASP A 325 27.32 -4.39 -20.20
N GLN A 326 28.54 -3.90 -19.92
CA GLN A 326 28.98 -3.47 -18.60
C GLN A 326 28.17 -2.29 -18.06
N ASP A 327 27.66 -1.42 -18.94
CA ASP A 327 26.81 -0.30 -18.53
C ASP A 327 25.44 -0.79 -18.08
N GLY A 328 24.92 -1.87 -18.68
CA GLY A 328 23.73 -2.59 -18.22
C GLY A 328 23.88 -3.13 -16.79
N GLU A 329 24.96 -3.87 -16.53
CA GLU A 329 25.26 -4.42 -15.20
C GLU A 329 25.43 -3.31 -14.16
N ARG A 330 26.18 -2.24 -14.51
CA ARG A 330 26.39 -1.09 -13.64
C ARG A 330 25.09 -0.34 -13.35
N TYR A 331 24.26 -0.15 -14.36
CA TYR A 331 22.96 0.49 -14.21
C TYR A 331 22.05 -0.29 -13.25
N LEU A 332 21.97 -1.62 -13.39
CA LEU A 332 21.19 -2.48 -12.49
C LEU A 332 21.70 -2.38 -11.05
N ALA A 333 23.01 -2.54 -10.84
CA ALA A 333 23.61 -2.44 -9.50
C ALA A 333 23.37 -1.06 -8.85
N LEU A 334 23.47 0.02 -9.63
CA LEU A 334 23.18 1.37 -9.14
C LEU A 334 21.70 1.58 -8.84
N SER A 335 20.81 1.02 -9.65
CA SER A 335 19.37 1.10 -9.47
C SER A 335 18.93 0.36 -8.20
N ASP A 336 19.45 -0.84 -7.99
CA ASP A 336 19.21 -1.62 -6.77
C ASP A 336 19.71 -0.88 -5.53
N ARG A 337 20.94 -0.33 -5.60
CA ARG A 337 21.50 0.46 -4.50
C ARG A 337 20.68 1.73 -4.23
N LEU A 338 20.20 2.42 -5.26
CA LEU A 338 19.35 3.60 -5.12
C LEU A 338 18.01 3.24 -4.48
N PHE A 339 17.39 2.14 -4.90
CA PHE A 339 16.16 1.64 -4.30
C PHE A 339 16.35 1.32 -2.82
N SER A 340 17.35 0.51 -2.47
CA SER A 340 17.62 0.11 -1.08
C SER A 340 17.99 1.29 -0.18
N SER A 341 18.87 2.19 -0.63
CA SER A 341 19.31 3.34 0.17
C SER A 341 18.18 4.35 0.37
N THR A 342 17.33 4.58 -0.64
CA THR A 342 16.17 5.48 -0.53
C THR A 342 15.17 4.98 0.52
N ARG A 343 14.81 3.68 0.48
CA ARG A 343 13.90 3.09 1.48
C ARG A 343 14.47 3.15 2.89
N THR A 344 15.76 2.84 3.03
CA THR A 344 16.47 2.87 4.32
C THR A 344 16.53 4.28 4.90
N ALA A 345 16.84 5.27 4.07
CA ALA A 345 16.85 6.67 4.46
C ALA A 345 15.47 7.14 4.94
N LEU A 346 14.41 6.78 4.23
CA LEU A 346 13.04 7.13 4.63
C LEU A 346 12.66 6.48 5.96
N ARG A 347 12.85 5.17 6.13
CA ARG A 347 12.57 4.49 7.42
C ARG A 347 13.34 5.10 8.58
N THR A 348 14.65 5.26 8.42
CA THR A 348 15.53 5.79 9.48
C THR A 348 15.13 7.21 9.87
N SER A 349 14.72 8.03 8.90
CA SER A 349 14.22 9.39 9.17
C SER A 349 12.94 9.39 10.01
N LEU A 350 11.97 8.54 9.67
CA LEU A 350 10.68 8.43 10.34
C LEU A 350 10.84 7.89 11.77
N ASN A 351 11.72 6.89 11.95
CA ASN A 351 12.03 6.30 13.25
C ASN A 351 12.58 7.31 14.27
N ARG A 352 13.05 8.50 13.85
CA ARG A 352 13.45 9.56 14.79
C ARG A 352 12.29 10.13 15.60
N SER A 353 11.04 9.88 15.21
CA SER A 353 9.89 10.19 16.07
C SER A 353 9.80 9.28 17.29
N ALA A 354 10.48 8.14 17.32
CA ALA A 354 10.42 7.18 18.42
C ALA A 354 11.40 7.48 19.56
N LEU A 355 12.45 8.27 19.29
CA LEU A 355 13.40 8.78 20.29
C LEU A 355 12.83 10.01 20.99
#